data_AF-A0A349MLK9-F1
#
_entry.id   AF-A0A349MLK9-F1
#
_cell.length_a   1.000
_cell.length_b   1.000
_cell.length_c   1.000
_cell.angle_alpha   90.00
_cell.angle_beta   90.00
_cell.angle_gamma   90.00
#
_symmetry.space_group_name_H-M   'P 1'
#
loop_
_entity.id
_entity.type
_entity.pdbx_description
1 polymer ?
#
loop_
_entity_poly.entity_id
_entity_poly.type
_entity_poly.pdbx_seq_one_letter_code
_entity_poly.pdbx_strand_id
1 'polypeptide(L)'
;MPNLSQERLLEIIEKIHASALLADGWVAIADCFNGLFHNQYSALLERDSQQRTKIYSFSGELIGHSNTDYTSRYSQKSVTGRACFNLPAGEIFIDLMLPDHSEYIKSEAYQDFFRPSQAEHLLQVNLARGTDRILSFIMRRGGGPAAAYTLEEGRLLKILFPHLRQAAQVWQRLASAKALEEGFQNAMDAFPFGVLLFDAEGRLISMNRVAEKIIRHNDGLVLDKDGKLQGRTPGVTSALHRLLARITHMFDEMGLSADHSMMVKRPSGKRPFSLLAFPLGKNLGSHWFRQPRIGLLLLDPDRSGELSESVMTNLFGLTPAEGRLMSTLVSGVSLKVCAERFKVSEHTVRTQLKTLFQKTDTNRQSDLVRLGLAAGGFFLDG
;
A
#
# COMPACT_ATOMS: atom_id res chain seq x y z
N MET A 1 32.30 -30.76 -8.31
CA MET A 1 31.10 -30.26 -7.62
C MET A 1 31.41 -30.31 -6.15
N PRO A 2 31.07 -29.30 -5.31
CA PRO A 2 30.77 -29.62 -3.93
C PRO A 2 29.78 -30.79 -4.01
N ASN A 3 30.12 -31.92 -3.39
CA ASN A 3 29.46 -33.21 -3.60
C ASN A 3 28.06 -33.17 -2.93
N LEU A 4 27.19 -32.29 -3.43
CA LEU A 4 25.83 -32.08 -2.96
C LEU A 4 25.01 -33.26 -3.47
N SER A 5 24.50 -34.04 -2.53
CA SER A 5 23.52 -35.08 -2.85
C SER A 5 22.30 -34.44 -3.50
N GLN A 6 21.61 -35.22 -4.34
CA GLN A 6 20.35 -34.81 -4.95
C GLN A 6 19.31 -34.44 -3.87
N GLU A 7 19.30 -35.17 -2.75
CA GLU A 7 18.46 -34.87 -1.58
C GLU A 7 18.74 -33.48 -1.03
N ARG A 8 20.01 -33.12 -0.82
CA ARG A 8 20.37 -31.81 -0.29
C ARG A 8 19.99 -30.68 -1.24
N LEU A 9 20.10 -30.89 -2.56
CA LEU A 9 19.64 -29.92 -3.55
C LEU A 9 18.12 -29.70 -3.48
N LEU A 10 17.34 -30.77 -3.33
CA LEU A 10 15.88 -30.68 -3.19
C LEU A 10 15.49 -29.95 -1.90
N GLU A 11 16.16 -30.21 -0.78
CA GLU A 11 15.94 -29.48 0.49
C GLU A 11 16.17 -27.97 0.34
N ILE A 12 17.22 -27.58 -0.39
CA ILE A 12 17.52 -26.16 -0.65
C ILE A 12 16.41 -25.54 -1.49
N ILE A 13 15.96 -26.23 -2.54
CA ILE A 13 14.87 -25.76 -3.40
C ILE A 13 13.58 -25.58 -2.60
N GLU A 14 13.21 -26.57 -1.79
CA GLU A 14 12.03 -26.49 -0.92
C GLU A 14 12.14 -25.30 0.04
N LYS A 15 13.29 -25.11 0.67
CA LYS A 15 13.53 -23.98 1.57
C LYS A 15 13.38 -22.63 0.87
N ILE A 16 13.85 -22.49 -0.38
CA ILE A 16 13.68 -21.26 -1.18
C ILE A 16 12.19 -20.95 -1.35
N HIS A 17 11.40 -21.92 -1.77
CA HIS A 17 9.96 -21.72 -2.04
C HIS A 17 9.15 -21.49 -0.75
N ALA A 18 9.42 -22.26 0.29
CA ALA A 18 8.76 -22.08 1.59
C ALA A 18 9.05 -20.68 2.16
N SER A 19 10.29 -20.21 2.03
CA SER A 19 10.68 -18.88 2.52
C SER A 19 10.05 -17.76 1.70
N ALA A 20 9.86 -17.94 0.38
CA ALA A 20 9.26 -16.92 -0.49
C ALA A 20 7.83 -16.50 -0.09
N LEU A 21 7.12 -17.33 0.69
CA LEU A 21 5.77 -17.07 1.19
C LEU A 21 5.74 -16.22 2.46
N LEU A 22 6.89 -16.00 3.10
CA LEU A 22 7.02 -15.25 4.35
C LEU A 22 7.46 -13.80 4.06
N ALA A 23 6.96 -12.85 4.85
CA ALA A 23 7.29 -11.42 4.70
C ALA A 23 8.80 -11.14 4.73
N ASP A 24 9.53 -11.80 5.64
CA ASP A 24 10.98 -11.65 5.82
C ASP A 24 11.79 -12.86 5.30
N GLY A 25 11.17 -13.72 4.48
CA GLY A 25 11.77 -15.00 4.11
C GLY A 25 13.06 -14.91 3.29
N TRP A 26 13.34 -13.76 2.68
CA TRP A 26 14.61 -13.53 1.99
C TRP A 26 15.83 -13.53 2.92
N VAL A 27 15.65 -13.25 4.22
CA VAL A 27 16.73 -13.40 5.22
C VAL A 27 17.10 -14.88 5.33
N ALA A 28 16.11 -15.76 5.44
CA ALA A 28 16.32 -17.20 5.54
C ALA A 28 16.91 -17.81 4.25
N ILE A 29 16.57 -17.26 3.08
CA ILE A 29 17.22 -17.62 1.80
C ILE A 29 18.68 -17.17 1.84
N ALA A 30 18.96 -15.92 2.22
CA ALA A 30 20.32 -15.41 2.31
C ALA A 30 21.18 -16.20 3.32
N ASP A 31 20.64 -16.55 4.49
CA ASP A 31 21.28 -17.44 5.48
C ASP A 31 21.61 -18.82 4.88
N CYS A 32 20.65 -19.40 4.15
CA CYS A 32 20.86 -20.70 3.50
C CYS A 32 22.01 -20.66 2.51
N PHE A 33 22.12 -19.59 1.73
CA PHE A 33 23.18 -19.42 0.73
C PHE A 33 24.52 -19.07 1.39
N ASN A 34 24.53 -18.34 2.52
CA ASN A 34 25.73 -18.14 3.33
C ASN A 34 26.33 -19.48 3.76
N GLY A 35 25.52 -20.41 4.25
CA GLY A 35 25.99 -21.76 4.60
C GLY A 35 26.42 -22.59 3.39
N LEU A 36 25.70 -22.51 2.26
CA LEU A 36 25.93 -23.32 1.06
C LEU A 36 27.21 -22.94 0.30
N PHE A 37 27.49 -21.65 0.18
CA PHE A 37 28.62 -21.11 -0.59
C PHE A 37 29.76 -20.60 0.31
N HIS A 38 29.66 -20.84 1.62
CA HIS A 38 30.61 -20.32 2.62
C HIS A 38 30.77 -18.80 2.50
N ASN A 39 29.64 -18.10 2.40
CA ASN A 39 29.65 -16.64 2.30
C ASN A 39 29.62 -16.01 3.68
N GLN A 40 30.24 -14.84 3.76
CA GLN A 40 30.11 -13.97 4.91
C GLN A 40 28.84 -13.12 4.83
N TYR A 41 28.40 -12.82 3.61
CA TYR A 41 27.28 -11.92 3.37
C TYR A 41 26.50 -12.30 2.11
N SER A 42 25.17 -12.28 2.19
CA SER A 42 24.29 -12.41 1.03
C SER A 42 23.18 -11.38 1.11
N ALA A 43 22.73 -10.87 -0.05
CA ALA A 43 21.66 -9.87 -0.09
C ALA A 43 20.80 -9.94 -1.34
N LEU A 44 19.52 -9.63 -1.16
CA LEU A 44 18.61 -9.23 -2.23
C LEU A 44 18.62 -7.71 -2.33
N LEU A 45 18.98 -7.19 -3.50
CA LEU A 45 19.07 -5.75 -3.75
C LEU A 45 18.49 -5.36 -5.11
N GLU A 46 18.05 -4.12 -5.19
CA GLU A 46 17.75 -3.44 -6.45
C GLU A 46 18.81 -2.40 -6.74
N ARG A 47 19.15 -2.25 -8.03
CA ARG A 47 20.01 -1.19 -8.52
C ARG A 47 19.37 -0.46 -9.70
N ASP A 48 19.46 0.86 -9.71
CA ASP A 48 18.96 1.70 -10.81
C ASP A 48 20.06 2.09 -11.83
N SER A 49 19.67 2.79 -12.90
CA SER A 49 20.58 3.24 -13.96
C SER A 49 21.69 4.19 -13.47
N GLN A 50 21.46 4.89 -12.36
CA GLN A 50 22.44 5.74 -11.67
C GLN A 50 23.30 4.97 -10.66
N GLN A 51 23.20 3.63 -10.64
CA GLN A 51 23.91 2.75 -9.73
C GLN A 51 23.53 2.92 -8.24
N ARG A 52 22.44 3.63 -7.95
CA ARG A 52 21.90 3.72 -6.58
C ARG A 52 21.35 2.36 -6.21
N THR A 53 21.72 1.90 -5.02
CA THR A 53 21.39 0.56 -4.54
C THR A 53 20.41 0.64 -3.38
N LYS A 54 19.34 -0.15 -3.45
CA LYS A 54 18.41 -0.40 -2.34
C LYS A 54 18.51 -1.86 -1.93
N ILE A 55 18.87 -2.13 -0.68
CA ILE A 55 18.93 -3.48 -0.13
C ILE A 55 17.58 -3.79 0.51
N TYR A 56 16.92 -4.85 0.06
CA TYR A 56 15.63 -5.28 0.62
C TYR A 56 15.80 -6.24 1.79
N SER A 57 16.77 -7.13 1.69
CA SER A 57 17.04 -8.17 2.68
C SER A 57 18.48 -8.60 2.57
N PHE A 58 19.08 -8.97 3.69
CA PHE A 58 20.44 -9.47 3.76
C PHE A 58 20.60 -10.42 4.96
N SER A 59 21.64 -11.23 4.90
CA SER A 59 22.12 -12.04 6.03
C SER A 59 23.64 -11.99 6.07
N GLY A 60 24.19 -12.06 7.28
CA GLY A 60 25.60 -12.01 7.56
C GLY A 60 26.08 -10.60 7.87
N GLU A 61 27.38 -10.43 8.05
CA GLU A 61 27.99 -9.21 8.55
C GLU A 61 29.06 -8.67 7.61
N LEU A 62 29.08 -7.35 7.41
CA LEU A 62 30.19 -6.66 6.75
C LEU A 62 31.09 -6.09 7.84
N ILE A 63 32.28 -6.65 8.01
CA ILE A 63 33.14 -6.27 9.14
C ILE A 63 33.49 -4.78 9.06
N GLY A 64 33.27 -4.05 10.17
CA GLY A 64 33.61 -2.63 10.28
C GLY A 64 32.76 -1.68 9.41
N HIS A 65 31.74 -2.16 8.70
CA HIS A 65 30.90 -1.33 7.83
C HIS A 65 29.43 -1.74 7.88
N SER A 66 28.54 -0.79 7.55
CA SER A 66 27.12 -1.06 7.41
C SER A 66 26.67 -1.07 5.94
N ASN A 67 25.50 -1.66 5.70
CA ASN A 67 24.79 -1.54 4.43
C ASN A 67 24.50 -0.07 4.06
N THR A 68 24.30 0.80 5.05
CA THR A 68 24.06 2.24 4.86
C THR A 68 25.31 2.93 4.34
N ASP A 69 26.50 2.57 4.85
CA ASP A 69 27.78 3.10 4.36
C ASP A 69 27.98 2.77 2.89
N TYR A 70 27.72 1.51 2.50
CA TYR A 70 27.77 1.10 1.09
C TYR A 70 26.80 1.90 0.22
N THR A 71 25.52 1.89 0.59
CA THR A 71 24.45 2.46 -0.24
C THR A 71 24.60 3.96 -0.42
N SER A 72 25.07 4.67 0.60
CA SER A 72 25.24 6.14 0.56
C SER A 72 26.54 6.61 -0.11
N ARG A 73 27.65 5.88 0.02
CA ARG A 73 28.99 6.36 -0.42
C ARG A 73 29.60 5.61 -1.59
N TYR A 74 29.40 4.30 -1.66
CA TYR A 74 30.18 3.42 -2.54
C TYR A 74 29.36 2.79 -3.67
N SER A 75 28.04 2.70 -3.54
CA SER A 75 27.16 2.03 -4.50
C SER A 75 27.33 2.56 -5.94
N GLN A 76 27.38 3.89 -6.10
CA GLN A 76 27.55 4.53 -7.40
C GLN A 76 28.95 4.36 -8.00
N LYS A 77 29.94 4.07 -7.16
CA LYS A 77 31.35 3.88 -7.53
C LYS A 77 31.71 2.41 -7.78
N SER A 78 30.75 1.50 -7.66
CA SER A 78 31.00 0.06 -7.73
C SER A 78 31.31 -0.41 -9.16
N VAL A 79 32.55 -0.87 -9.40
CA VAL A 79 32.99 -1.46 -10.68
C VAL A 79 32.17 -2.70 -11.03
N THR A 80 32.09 -3.66 -10.10
CA THR A 80 31.25 -4.86 -10.26
C THR A 80 29.78 -4.50 -10.39
N GLY A 81 29.34 -3.42 -9.73
CA GLY A 81 27.98 -2.93 -9.83
C GLY A 81 27.60 -2.51 -11.26
N ARG A 82 28.47 -1.71 -11.90
CA ARG A 82 28.33 -1.27 -13.29
C ARG A 82 28.40 -2.44 -14.27
N ALA A 83 29.34 -3.36 -14.07
CA ALA A 83 29.51 -4.54 -14.92
C ALA A 83 28.26 -5.43 -14.94
N CYS A 84 27.64 -5.65 -13.77
CA CYS A 84 26.44 -6.48 -13.67
C CYS A 84 25.16 -5.79 -14.17
N PHE A 85 25.14 -4.44 -14.23
CA PHE A 85 23.91 -3.69 -14.50
C PHE A 85 23.28 -4.05 -15.85
N ASN A 86 24.09 -4.30 -16.88
CA ASN A 86 23.62 -4.61 -18.23
C ASN A 86 23.45 -6.11 -18.52
N LEU A 87 23.75 -6.98 -17.55
CA LEU A 87 23.58 -8.41 -17.74
C LEU A 87 22.08 -8.79 -17.80
N PRO A 88 21.68 -9.67 -18.72
CA PRO A 88 20.34 -10.25 -18.75
C PRO A 88 19.96 -10.95 -17.43
N ALA A 89 18.65 -11.11 -17.19
CA ALA A 89 18.19 -11.91 -16.05
C ALA A 89 18.63 -13.37 -16.22
N GLY A 90 19.17 -13.94 -15.13
CA GLY A 90 19.71 -15.30 -15.09
C GLY A 90 21.18 -15.40 -15.47
N GLU A 91 21.82 -14.33 -15.94
CA GLU A 91 23.27 -14.36 -16.12
C GLU A 91 23.98 -14.34 -14.76
N ILE A 92 24.94 -15.26 -14.63
CA ILE A 92 25.76 -15.41 -13.43
C ILE A 92 27.03 -14.60 -13.65
N PHE A 93 27.41 -13.84 -12.63
CA PHE A 93 28.60 -13.04 -12.65
C PHE A 93 29.45 -13.33 -11.42
N ILE A 94 30.75 -13.56 -11.65
CA ILE A 94 31.76 -13.53 -10.59
C ILE A 94 32.71 -12.37 -10.86
N ASP A 95 33.30 -11.77 -9.83
CA ASP A 95 34.20 -10.62 -10.00
C ASP A 95 35.38 -10.92 -10.95
N LEU A 96 35.89 -12.15 -10.97
CA LEU A 96 36.94 -12.60 -11.89
C LEU A 96 36.55 -12.58 -13.39
N MET A 97 35.26 -12.42 -13.72
CA MET A 97 34.80 -12.26 -15.10
C MET A 97 34.93 -10.81 -15.61
N LEU A 98 35.36 -9.86 -14.77
CA LEU A 98 35.66 -8.51 -15.22
C LEU A 98 36.73 -8.52 -16.31
N PRO A 99 36.55 -7.77 -17.42
CA PRO A 99 37.58 -7.64 -18.46
C PRO A 99 38.92 -7.11 -17.90
N ASP A 100 38.86 -6.17 -16.96
CA ASP A 100 40.00 -5.69 -16.19
C ASP A 100 39.73 -5.84 -14.69
N HIS A 101 40.12 -6.99 -14.12
CA HIS A 101 40.00 -7.23 -12.67
C HIS A 101 40.86 -6.26 -11.84
N SER A 102 41.92 -5.69 -12.43
CA SER A 102 42.77 -4.72 -11.74
C SER A 102 42.05 -3.39 -11.49
N GLU A 103 41.10 -2.99 -12.35
CA GLU A 103 40.22 -1.83 -12.12
C GLU A 103 39.41 -2.02 -10.84
N TYR A 104 38.86 -3.22 -10.62
CA TYR A 104 38.11 -3.54 -9.41
C TYR A 104 38.99 -3.46 -8.17
N ILE A 105 40.14 -4.15 -8.16
CA ILE A 105 41.07 -4.14 -7.02
C ILE A 105 41.54 -2.71 -6.69
N LYS A 106 41.77 -1.85 -7.69
CA LYS A 106 42.22 -0.46 -7.47
C LYS A 106 41.10 0.52 -7.12
N SER A 107 39.83 0.10 -7.23
CA SER A 107 38.69 0.98 -7.02
C SER A 107 38.53 1.39 -5.55
N GLU A 108 38.01 2.61 -5.33
CA GLU A 108 37.67 3.14 -3.99
C GLU A 108 36.71 2.18 -3.24
N ALA A 109 35.68 1.68 -3.93
CA ALA A 109 34.73 0.73 -3.35
C ALA A 109 35.41 -0.57 -2.89
N TYR A 110 36.48 -1.03 -3.56
CA TYR A 110 37.22 -2.20 -3.12
C TYR A 110 38.14 -1.89 -1.94
N GLN A 111 38.99 -0.87 -2.06
CA GLN A 111 40.02 -0.57 -1.05
C GLN A 111 39.43 -0.08 0.26
N ASP A 112 38.37 0.73 0.20
CA ASP A 112 37.84 1.40 1.39
C ASP A 112 36.69 0.62 2.02
N PHE A 113 35.96 -0.19 1.25
CA PHE A 113 34.76 -0.88 1.73
C PHE A 113 34.91 -2.41 1.66
N PHE A 114 35.01 -3.01 0.47
CA PHE A 114 34.92 -4.47 0.34
C PHE A 114 36.10 -5.21 0.99
N ARG A 115 37.33 -4.70 0.86
CA ARG A 115 38.52 -5.34 1.44
C ARG A 115 38.53 -5.25 2.98
N PRO A 116 38.36 -4.08 3.62
CA PRO A 116 38.30 -3.99 5.08
C PRO A 116 37.13 -4.79 5.68
N SER A 117 36.02 -4.91 4.95
CA SER A 117 34.87 -5.72 5.36
C SER A 117 34.98 -7.22 5.12
N GLN A 118 36.09 -7.69 4.55
CA GLN A 118 36.29 -9.08 4.15
C GLN A 118 35.20 -9.56 3.17
N ALA A 119 34.72 -8.68 2.29
CA ALA A 119 33.67 -8.93 1.30
C ALA A 119 34.20 -8.76 -0.14
N GLU A 120 35.44 -9.22 -0.35
CA GLU A 120 36.30 -8.98 -1.52
C GLU A 120 35.71 -9.58 -2.80
N HIS A 121 35.22 -10.81 -2.74
CA HIS A 121 34.75 -11.55 -3.89
C HIS A 121 33.23 -11.43 -4.03
N LEU A 122 32.76 -11.43 -5.27
CA LEU A 122 31.33 -11.32 -5.60
C LEU A 122 30.91 -12.50 -6.44
N LEU A 123 29.79 -13.11 -6.07
CA LEU A 123 28.99 -13.98 -6.93
C LEU A 123 27.58 -13.40 -6.99
N GLN A 124 27.06 -13.15 -8.18
CA GLN A 124 25.79 -12.48 -8.40
C GLN A 124 24.96 -13.16 -9.48
N VAL A 125 23.64 -13.09 -9.34
CA VAL A 125 22.67 -13.33 -10.40
C VAL A 125 21.62 -12.23 -10.46
N ASN A 126 21.30 -11.75 -11.67
CA ASN A 126 20.17 -10.84 -11.88
C ASN A 126 18.87 -11.67 -11.92
N LEU A 127 17.96 -11.44 -10.99
CA LEU A 127 16.67 -12.16 -10.90
C LEU A 127 15.63 -11.58 -11.85
N ALA A 128 15.61 -10.26 -12.00
CA ALA A 128 14.70 -9.54 -12.89
C ALA A 128 15.33 -8.26 -13.44
N ARG A 129 14.85 -7.82 -14.60
CA ARG A 129 15.23 -6.56 -15.24
C ARG A 129 13.98 -5.77 -15.59
N GLY A 130 13.90 -4.54 -15.10
CA GLY A 130 12.93 -3.53 -15.52
C GLY A 130 13.55 -2.57 -16.54
N THR A 131 12.85 -1.46 -16.82
CA THR A 131 13.28 -0.46 -17.79
C THR A 131 14.54 0.31 -17.33
N ASP A 132 14.60 0.68 -16.05
CA ASP A 132 15.68 1.48 -15.47
C ASP A 132 16.34 0.84 -14.23
N ARG A 133 15.91 -0.39 -13.87
CA ARG A 133 16.28 -1.07 -12.62
C ARG A 133 16.52 -2.56 -12.83
N ILE A 134 17.38 -3.14 -12.00
CA ILE A 134 17.59 -4.58 -11.90
C ILE A 134 17.38 -5.07 -10.47
N LEU A 135 16.79 -6.24 -10.31
CA LEU A 135 16.74 -6.98 -9.04
C LEU A 135 17.81 -8.06 -9.08
N SER A 136 18.68 -8.09 -8.07
CA SER A 136 19.83 -8.99 -8.02
C SER A 136 19.92 -9.70 -6.67
N PHE A 137 20.38 -10.94 -6.71
CA PHE A 137 20.82 -11.67 -5.53
C PHE A 137 22.35 -11.76 -5.57
N ILE A 138 22.99 -11.27 -4.51
CA ILE A 138 24.44 -11.19 -4.40
C ILE A 138 24.95 -11.99 -3.20
N MET A 139 26.16 -12.50 -3.35
CA MET A 139 26.91 -13.20 -2.32
C MET A 139 28.32 -12.62 -2.28
N ARG A 140 28.85 -12.44 -1.07
CA ARG A 140 30.20 -11.94 -0.84
C ARG A 140 30.92 -12.75 0.22
N ARG A 141 32.22 -12.95 -0.01
CA ARG A 141 33.15 -13.55 0.94
C ARG A 141 34.54 -12.97 0.77
N GLY A 142 35.34 -13.08 1.83
CA GLY A 142 36.73 -12.66 1.87
C GLY A 142 37.65 -13.85 2.08
N GLY A 143 38.94 -13.57 2.26
CA GLY A 143 39.97 -14.59 2.41
C GLY A 143 41.07 -14.52 1.35
N GLY A 144 41.17 -13.39 0.64
CA GLY A 144 42.17 -13.18 -0.41
C GLY A 144 41.91 -14.03 -1.66
N PRO A 145 42.86 -14.03 -2.63
CA PRO A 145 42.64 -14.60 -3.96
C PRO A 145 42.22 -16.07 -4.00
N ALA A 146 42.62 -16.86 -3.00
CA ALA A 146 42.26 -18.28 -2.90
C ALA A 146 40.76 -18.50 -2.57
N ALA A 147 40.09 -17.48 -2.02
CA ALA A 147 38.66 -17.51 -1.70
C ALA A 147 37.78 -17.02 -2.86
N ALA A 148 38.34 -16.70 -4.03
CA ALA A 148 37.54 -16.27 -5.17
C ALA A 148 36.48 -17.31 -5.57
N TYR A 149 35.32 -16.86 -6.04
CA TYR A 149 34.29 -17.77 -6.52
C TYR A 149 34.75 -18.47 -7.80
N THR A 150 34.48 -19.77 -7.86
CA THR A 150 34.81 -20.62 -9.00
C THR A 150 33.68 -20.62 -10.03
N LEU A 151 34.00 -20.98 -11.27
CA LEU A 151 32.99 -21.22 -12.30
C LEU A 151 32.02 -22.36 -11.91
N GLU A 152 32.48 -23.30 -11.10
CA GLU A 152 31.64 -24.39 -10.60
C GLU A 152 30.58 -23.91 -9.61
N GLU A 153 30.94 -23.04 -8.67
CA GLU A 153 29.98 -22.37 -7.80
C GLU A 153 28.99 -21.53 -8.61
N GLY A 154 29.47 -20.85 -9.66
CA GLY A 154 28.61 -20.16 -10.61
C GLY A 154 27.58 -21.08 -11.29
N ARG A 155 27.98 -22.30 -11.68
CA ARG A 155 27.06 -23.30 -12.25
C ARG A 155 26.01 -23.78 -11.24
N LEU A 156 26.39 -23.96 -9.97
CA LEU A 156 25.42 -24.29 -8.92
C LEU A 156 24.38 -23.18 -8.76
N LEU A 157 24.80 -21.92 -8.73
CA LEU A 157 23.86 -20.80 -8.70
C LEU A 157 22.96 -20.76 -9.96
N LYS A 158 23.49 -21.10 -11.14
CA LYS A 158 22.69 -21.22 -12.37
C LYS A 158 21.61 -22.31 -12.25
N ILE A 159 21.88 -23.42 -11.57
CA ILE A 159 20.88 -24.48 -11.30
C ILE A 159 19.78 -23.97 -10.35
N LEU A 160 20.15 -23.19 -9.33
CA LEU A 160 19.20 -22.64 -8.35
C LEU A 160 18.44 -21.40 -8.85
N PHE A 161 18.93 -20.74 -9.90
CA PHE A 161 18.36 -19.50 -10.44
C PHE A 161 16.85 -19.58 -10.75
N PRO A 162 16.31 -20.62 -11.43
CA PRO A 162 14.88 -20.69 -11.72
C PRO A 162 14.02 -20.60 -10.46
N HIS A 163 14.48 -21.18 -9.34
CA HIS A 163 13.79 -21.18 -8.06
C HIS A 163 13.91 -19.82 -7.35
N LEU A 164 15.10 -19.21 -7.36
CA LEU A 164 15.29 -17.84 -6.85
C LEU A 164 14.44 -16.83 -7.62
N ARG A 165 14.34 -16.97 -8.94
CA ARG A 165 13.50 -16.11 -9.78
C ARG A 165 12.02 -16.28 -9.44
N GLN A 166 11.54 -17.50 -9.28
CA GLN A 166 10.16 -17.77 -8.87
C GLN A 166 9.87 -17.20 -7.49
N ALA A 167 10.75 -17.41 -6.51
CA ALA A 167 10.66 -16.83 -5.19
C ALA A 167 10.57 -15.30 -5.23
N ALA A 168 11.39 -14.65 -6.07
CA ALA A 168 11.38 -13.20 -6.22
C ALA A 168 10.09 -12.69 -6.85
N GLN A 169 9.56 -13.39 -7.86
CA GLN A 169 8.29 -13.04 -8.49
C GLN A 169 7.11 -13.16 -7.50
N VAL A 170 7.09 -14.21 -6.67
CA VAL A 170 6.07 -14.38 -5.62
C VAL A 170 6.18 -13.25 -4.59
N TRP A 171 7.39 -12.99 -4.07
CA TRP A 171 7.64 -11.92 -3.11
C TRP A 171 7.24 -10.55 -3.65
N GLN A 172 7.60 -10.22 -4.91
CA GLN A 172 7.21 -8.96 -5.55
C GLN A 172 5.68 -8.84 -5.68
N ARG A 173 4.99 -9.91 -6.10
CA ARG A 173 3.52 -9.90 -6.22
C ARG A 173 2.84 -9.71 -4.86
N LEU A 174 3.33 -10.37 -3.82
CA LEU A 174 2.82 -10.22 -2.46
C LEU A 174 3.06 -8.80 -1.93
N ALA A 175 4.26 -8.25 -2.12
CA ALA A 175 4.60 -6.90 -1.70
C ALA A 175 3.75 -5.84 -2.44
N SER A 176 3.56 -5.99 -3.76
CA SER A 176 2.70 -5.10 -4.54
C SER A 176 1.23 -5.19 -4.13
N ALA A 177 0.72 -6.41 -3.88
CA ALA A 177 -0.65 -6.59 -3.40
C ALA A 177 -0.87 -5.92 -2.04
N LYS A 178 0.08 -6.09 -1.10
CA LYS A 178 0.03 -5.46 0.22
C LYS A 178 0.10 -3.94 0.14
N ALA A 179 0.99 -3.39 -0.69
CA ALA A 179 1.09 -1.95 -0.90
C ALA A 179 -0.20 -1.36 -1.49
N LEU A 180 -0.85 -2.08 -2.40
CA LEU A 180 -2.14 -1.68 -2.96
C LEU A 180 -3.26 -1.75 -1.91
N GLU A 181 -3.28 -2.79 -1.07
CA GLU A 181 -4.22 -2.94 0.04
C GLU A 181 -4.07 -1.80 1.06
N GLU A 182 -2.84 -1.50 1.49
CA GLU A 182 -2.54 -0.36 2.38
C GLU A 182 -2.96 0.97 1.75
N GLY A 183 -2.66 1.18 0.46
CA GLY A 183 -3.10 2.35 -0.29
C GLY A 183 -4.63 2.48 -0.34
N PHE A 184 -5.34 1.38 -0.59
CA PHE A 184 -6.79 1.34 -0.61
C PHE A 184 -7.40 1.60 0.77
N GLN A 185 -6.82 1.04 1.84
CA GLN A 185 -7.26 1.30 3.21
C GLN A 185 -7.07 2.78 3.58
N ASN A 186 -5.93 3.37 3.24
CA ASN A 186 -5.67 4.80 3.45
C ASN A 186 -6.66 5.68 2.67
N ALA A 187 -6.98 5.33 1.42
CA ALA A 187 -8.00 6.01 0.63
C ALA A 187 -9.39 5.87 1.28
N MET A 188 -9.77 4.67 1.73
CA MET A 188 -11.03 4.46 2.43
C MET A 188 -11.16 5.28 3.71
N ASP A 189 -10.06 5.44 4.46
CA ASP A 189 -10.04 6.25 5.69
C ASP A 189 -10.07 7.76 5.43
N ALA A 190 -9.77 8.20 4.21
CA ALA A 190 -9.92 9.58 3.79
C ALA A 190 -11.39 9.94 3.48
N PHE A 191 -12.24 8.95 3.15
CA PHE A 191 -13.65 9.22 2.86
C PHE A 191 -14.41 9.78 4.08
N PRO A 192 -15.23 10.83 3.89
CA PRO A 192 -16.03 11.42 4.97
C PRO A 192 -17.19 10.55 5.47
N PHE A 193 -17.52 9.47 4.77
CA PHE A 193 -18.60 8.52 5.13
C PHE A 193 -18.04 7.16 5.54
N GLY A 194 -18.89 6.37 6.20
CA GLY A 194 -18.55 5.02 6.60
C GLY A 194 -18.56 4.10 5.39
N VAL A 195 -17.54 3.25 5.29
CA VAL A 195 -17.48 2.16 4.30
C VAL A 195 -17.38 0.85 5.06
N LEU A 196 -18.24 -0.10 4.75
CA LEU A 196 -18.20 -1.47 5.27
C LEU A 196 -18.21 -2.46 4.12
N LEU A 197 -17.35 -3.47 4.19
CA LEU A 197 -17.24 -4.54 3.21
C LEU A 197 -17.67 -5.85 3.86
N PHE A 198 -18.59 -6.57 3.22
CA PHE A 198 -19.14 -7.84 3.73
C PHE A 198 -18.86 -9.00 2.76
N ASP A 199 -18.77 -10.22 3.30
CA ASP A 199 -18.77 -11.47 2.53
C ASP A 199 -20.17 -11.79 1.94
N ALA A 200 -20.27 -12.91 1.21
CA ALA A 200 -21.54 -13.35 0.62
C ALA A 200 -22.60 -13.71 1.66
N GLU A 201 -22.21 -14.01 2.89
CA GLU A 201 -23.10 -14.35 4.00
C GLU A 201 -23.50 -13.12 4.84
N GLY A 202 -23.07 -11.92 4.43
CA GLY A 202 -23.34 -10.65 5.09
C GLY A 202 -22.53 -10.43 6.36
N ARG A 203 -21.38 -11.10 6.50
CA ARG A 203 -20.46 -10.91 7.62
C ARG A 203 -19.37 -9.92 7.26
N LEU A 204 -19.03 -9.04 8.18
CA LEU A 204 -18.05 -8.00 7.97
C LEU A 204 -16.66 -8.58 7.70
N ILE A 205 -16.00 -8.04 6.68
CA ILE A 205 -14.59 -8.30 6.35
C ILE A 205 -13.72 -7.12 6.78
N SER A 206 -14.15 -5.90 6.44
CA SER A 206 -13.41 -4.68 6.76
C SER A 206 -14.36 -3.49 6.86
N MET A 207 -13.94 -2.46 7.60
CA MET A 207 -14.61 -1.16 7.63
C MET A 207 -13.58 -0.05 7.81
N ASN A 208 -13.89 1.13 7.28
CA ASN A 208 -13.05 2.31 7.48
C ASN A 208 -13.26 2.93 8.89
N ARG A 209 -12.38 3.87 9.25
CA ARG A 209 -12.40 4.55 10.55
C ARG A 209 -13.70 5.30 10.84
N VAL A 210 -14.36 5.81 9.80
CA VAL A 210 -15.65 6.51 9.97
C VAL A 210 -16.75 5.52 10.34
N ALA A 211 -16.88 4.40 9.62
CA ALA A 211 -17.83 3.35 9.92
C ALA A 211 -17.58 2.78 11.32
N GLU A 212 -16.32 2.51 11.67
CA GLU A 212 -15.97 2.02 12.99
C GLU A 212 -16.45 2.98 14.10
N LYS A 213 -16.22 4.29 13.96
CA LYS A 213 -16.74 5.28 14.90
C LYS A 213 -18.26 5.21 14.99
N ILE A 214 -18.98 5.18 13.88
CA ILE A 214 -20.45 5.16 13.90
C ILE A 214 -20.97 3.90 14.60
N ILE A 215 -20.42 2.72 14.29
CA ILE A 215 -20.81 1.45 14.91
C ILE A 215 -20.50 1.46 16.41
N ARG A 216 -19.33 1.96 16.83
CA ARG A 216 -18.96 2.06 18.26
C ARG A 216 -19.88 2.96 19.08
N HIS A 217 -20.47 4.00 18.47
CA HIS A 217 -21.44 4.86 19.16
C HIS A 217 -22.77 4.16 19.46
N ASN A 218 -23.07 3.02 18.81
CA ASN A 218 -24.26 2.21 19.06
C ASN A 218 -25.57 3.03 19.02
N ASP A 219 -25.65 3.98 18.10
CA ASP A 219 -26.79 4.89 17.96
C ASP A 219 -27.73 4.44 16.83
N GLY A 220 -28.05 3.14 16.81
CA GLY A 220 -28.99 2.55 15.84
C GLY A 220 -28.45 1.34 15.07
N LEU A 221 -27.12 1.25 14.92
CA LEU A 221 -26.41 0.18 14.22
C LEU A 221 -25.35 -0.45 15.12
N VAL A 222 -25.26 -1.78 15.09
CA VAL A 222 -24.25 -2.56 15.81
C VAL A 222 -23.81 -3.77 14.99
N LEU A 223 -22.64 -4.29 15.29
CA LEU A 223 -22.21 -5.61 14.80
C LEU A 223 -22.46 -6.64 15.89
N ASP A 224 -22.97 -7.81 15.51
CA ASP A 224 -23.03 -8.94 16.42
C ASP A 224 -21.68 -9.68 16.51
N LYS A 225 -21.65 -10.73 17.35
CA LYS A 225 -20.47 -11.59 17.55
C LYS A 225 -20.02 -12.32 16.28
N ASP A 226 -20.91 -12.49 15.31
CA ASP A 226 -20.65 -13.19 14.05
C ASP A 226 -20.28 -12.20 12.92
N GLY A 227 -20.18 -10.90 13.25
CA GLY A 227 -19.83 -9.82 12.35
C GLY A 227 -20.97 -9.36 11.45
N LYS A 228 -22.23 -9.70 11.75
CA LYS A 228 -23.38 -9.23 10.97
C LYS A 228 -23.89 -7.89 11.49
N LEU A 229 -24.27 -7.02 10.55
CA LEU A 229 -24.80 -5.71 10.86
C LEU A 229 -26.27 -5.81 11.32
N GLN A 230 -26.54 -5.33 12.52
CA GLN A 230 -27.86 -5.36 13.14
C GLN A 230 -28.37 -3.96 13.47
N GLY A 231 -29.69 -3.82 13.44
CA GLY A 231 -30.37 -2.65 13.98
C GLY A 231 -30.82 -2.88 15.42
N ARG A 232 -31.36 -1.83 16.05
CA ARG A 232 -31.87 -1.92 17.43
C ARG A 232 -33.15 -2.77 17.59
N THR A 233 -33.87 -3.01 16.50
CA THR A 233 -35.09 -3.82 16.51
C THR A 233 -34.98 -4.99 15.52
N PRO A 234 -35.66 -6.11 15.77
CA PRO A 234 -35.66 -7.26 14.84
C PRO A 234 -36.13 -6.88 13.42
N GLY A 235 -37.05 -5.91 13.31
CA GLY A 235 -37.52 -5.40 12.03
C GLY A 235 -36.43 -4.69 11.22
N VAL A 236 -35.63 -3.84 11.86
CA VAL A 236 -34.49 -3.17 11.20
C VAL A 236 -33.40 -4.17 10.85
N THR A 237 -33.08 -5.11 11.75
CA THR A 237 -32.11 -6.18 11.48
C THR A 237 -32.54 -7.03 10.28
N SER A 238 -33.82 -7.40 10.20
CA SER A 238 -34.35 -8.16 9.06
C SER A 238 -34.29 -7.34 7.76
N ALA A 239 -34.50 -6.03 7.82
CA ALA A 239 -34.37 -5.14 6.66
C ALA A 239 -32.92 -5.03 6.18
N LEU A 240 -31.95 -4.89 7.10
CA LEU A 240 -30.52 -4.87 6.79
C LEU A 240 -30.07 -6.17 6.12
N HIS A 241 -30.42 -7.31 6.70
CA HIS A 241 -30.07 -8.61 6.12
C HIS A 241 -30.69 -8.82 4.74
N ARG A 242 -31.95 -8.39 4.53
CA ARG A 242 -32.57 -8.42 3.21
C ARG A 242 -31.87 -7.50 2.21
N LEU A 243 -31.47 -6.31 2.63
CA LEU A 243 -30.72 -5.38 1.79
C LEU A 243 -29.40 -6.02 1.31
N LEU A 244 -28.60 -6.55 2.24
CA LEU A 244 -27.33 -7.21 1.92
C LEU A 244 -27.53 -8.46 1.05
N ALA A 245 -28.52 -9.31 1.37
CA ALA A 245 -28.80 -10.52 0.62
C ALA A 245 -29.30 -10.27 -0.81
N ARG A 246 -29.87 -9.09 -1.12
CA ARG A 246 -30.26 -8.77 -2.52
C ARG A 246 -29.05 -8.54 -3.40
N ILE A 247 -28.02 -7.86 -2.86
CA ILE A 247 -26.80 -7.53 -3.61
C ILE A 247 -26.05 -8.79 -4.05
N THR A 248 -26.10 -9.86 -3.26
CA THR A 248 -25.41 -11.12 -3.58
C THR A 248 -25.97 -11.86 -4.80
N HIS A 249 -27.09 -11.42 -5.34
CA HIS A 249 -27.67 -12.02 -6.54
C HIS A 249 -27.47 -11.17 -7.81
N MET A 250 -26.80 -10.01 -7.71
CA MET A 250 -26.73 -9.01 -8.78
C MET A 250 -25.32 -8.75 -9.34
N PHE A 251 -24.38 -9.70 -9.16
CA PHE A 251 -22.96 -9.51 -9.49
C PHE A 251 -22.63 -9.25 -10.98
N ASP A 252 -23.58 -9.46 -11.90
CA ASP A 252 -23.41 -9.21 -13.34
C ASP A 252 -24.17 -7.96 -13.84
N GLU A 253 -24.98 -7.30 -13.02
CA GLU A 253 -25.73 -6.10 -13.38
C GLU A 253 -25.17 -4.88 -12.65
N MET A 254 -24.36 -4.06 -13.34
CA MET A 254 -23.90 -2.77 -12.83
C MET A 254 -25.06 -1.76 -12.87
N GLY A 255 -25.85 -1.70 -11.79
CA GLY A 255 -26.90 -0.70 -11.62
C GLY A 255 -27.22 -0.43 -10.15
N LEU A 256 -27.10 0.83 -9.71
CA LEU A 256 -27.64 1.27 -8.43
C LEU A 256 -29.17 1.41 -8.56
N SER A 257 -29.93 0.54 -7.88
CA SER A 257 -31.39 0.63 -7.78
C SER A 257 -31.79 1.28 -6.45
N ALA A 258 -32.98 1.88 -6.38
CA ALA A 258 -33.55 2.42 -5.14
C ALA A 258 -33.60 1.37 -4.01
N ASP A 259 -33.80 0.11 -4.40
CA ASP A 259 -33.83 -1.08 -3.53
C ASP A 259 -32.49 -1.40 -2.86
N HIS A 260 -31.42 -0.70 -3.23
CA HIS A 260 -30.10 -0.81 -2.63
C HIS A 260 -29.87 0.18 -1.49
N SER A 261 -30.88 0.96 -1.12
CA SER A 261 -30.75 1.96 -0.07
C SER A 261 -31.77 1.77 1.05
N MET A 262 -31.40 2.21 2.26
CA MET A 262 -32.34 2.29 3.37
C MET A 262 -31.95 3.36 4.38
N MET A 263 -32.92 3.85 5.13
CA MET A 263 -32.68 4.74 6.27
C MET A 263 -32.77 3.99 7.59
N VAL A 264 -31.89 4.31 8.54
CA VAL A 264 -31.89 3.72 9.88
C VAL A 264 -32.07 4.81 10.92
N LYS A 265 -33.21 4.76 11.63
CA LYS A 265 -33.53 5.70 12.71
C LYS A 265 -32.57 5.51 13.88
N ARG A 266 -32.26 6.62 14.55
CA ARG A 266 -31.31 6.68 15.65
C ARG A 266 -32.04 6.82 16.99
N PRO A 267 -31.70 6.02 18.03
CA PRO A 267 -32.25 6.20 19.37
C PRO A 267 -32.03 7.59 19.96
N SER A 268 -30.92 8.26 19.62
CA SER A 268 -30.64 9.63 20.06
C SER A 268 -31.61 10.69 19.52
N GLY A 269 -32.47 10.35 18.56
CA GLY A 269 -33.37 11.30 17.89
C GLY A 269 -32.68 12.16 16.81
N LYS A 270 -31.39 11.96 16.58
CA LYS A 270 -30.64 12.57 15.47
C LYS A 270 -31.16 12.12 14.10
N ARG A 271 -30.72 12.80 13.03
CA ARG A 271 -31.16 12.47 11.66
C ARG A 271 -30.79 11.03 11.32
N PRO A 272 -31.69 10.22 10.72
CA PRO A 272 -31.42 8.82 10.40
C PRO A 272 -30.17 8.64 9.54
N PHE A 273 -29.43 7.55 9.77
CA PHE A 273 -28.36 7.15 8.85
C PHE A 273 -28.94 6.79 7.49
N SER A 274 -28.22 7.10 6.42
CA SER A 274 -28.53 6.62 5.07
C SER A 274 -27.54 5.54 4.69
N LEU A 275 -28.05 4.39 4.27
CA LEU A 275 -27.28 3.25 3.84
C LEU A 275 -27.44 3.05 2.34
N LEU A 276 -26.35 2.75 1.64
CA LEU A 276 -26.35 2.36 0.23
C LEU A 276 -25.47 1.12 0.05
N ALA A 277 -26.06 0.01 -0.36
CA ALA A 277 -25.36 -1.24 -0.63
C ALA A 277 -25.04 -1.40 -2.12
N PHE A 278 -23.93 -2.04 -2.47
CA PHE A 278 -23.53 -2.23 -3.86
C PHE A 278 -22.63 -3.46 -4.03
N PRO A 279 -22.64 -4.15 -5.18
CA PRO A 279 -21.80 -5.33 -5.41
C PRO A 279 -20.34 -4.94 -5.68
N LEU A 280 -19.38 -5.71 -5.16
CA LEU A 280 -17.94 -5.46 -5.32
C LEU A 280 -17.27 -6.30 -6.43
N GLY A 281 -18.06 -6.84 -7.37
CA GLY A 281 -17.55 -7.54 -8.56
C GLY A 281 -17.55 -9.08 -8.46
N LYS A 282 -16.89 -9.73 -9.44
CA LYS A 282 -17.06 -11.16 -9.74
C LYS A 282 -16.39 -12.10 -8.73
N ASN A 283 -17.09 -13.19 -8.48
CA ASN A 283 -16.66 -14.33 -7.68
C ASN A 283 -15.41 -14.98 -8.27
N LEU A 284 -14.32 -15.10 -7.51
CA LEU A 284 -13.22 -16.00 -7.90
C LEU A 284 -13.58 -17.49 -7.71
N GLY A 285 -14.76 -17.79 -7.15
CA GLY A 285 -15.29 -19.15 -6.96
C GLY A 285 -14.59 -19.94 -5.85
N SER A 286 -13.71 -19.29 -5.07
CA SER A 286 -12.97 -19.94 -4.01
C SER A 286 -13.77 -19.96 -2.71
N HIS A 287 -13.97 -21.16 -2.17
CA HIS A 287 -14.51 -21.35 -0.81
C HIS A 287 -13.41 -21.43 0.26
N TRP A 288 -12.13 -21.35 -0.14
CA TRP A 288 -10.99 -21.48 0.77
C TRP A 288 -10.72 -20.21 1.58
N PHE A 289 -11.24 -19.06 1.15
CA PHE A 289 -11.04 -17.77 1.82
C PHE A 289 -12.24 -16.85 1.63
N ARG A 290 -12.52 -16.04 2.65
CA ARG A 290 -13.55 -14.98 2.59
C ARG A 290 -13.10 -13.87 1.65
N GLN A 291 -14.04 -13.35 0.86
CA GLN A 291 -13.80 -12.27 -0.09
C GLN A 291 -14.88 -11.20 0.06
N PRO A 292 -14.53 -9.90 -0.09
CA PRO A 292 -15.53 -8.84 -0.08
C PRO A 292 -16.45 -8.97 -1.29
N ARG A 293 -17.75 -8.97 -1.03
CA ARG A 293 -18.82 -9.15 -2.02
C ARG A 293 -19.78 -7.99 -2.04
N ILE A 294 -20.04 -7.41 -0.88
CA ILE A 294 -21.01 -6.33 -0.72
C ILE A 294 -20.28 -5.15 -0.10
N GLY A 295 -20.33 -4.01 -0.77
CA GLY A 295 -19.99 -2.72 -0.19
C GLY A 295 -21.24 -2.08 0.42
N LEU A 296 -21.07 -1.40 1.54
CA LEU A 296 -22.11 -0.60 2.18
C LEU A 296 -21.54 0.77 2.52
N LEU A 297 -22.08 1.82 1.89
CA LEU A 297 -21.85 3.19 2.30
C LEU A 297 -22.80 3.55 3.43
N LEU A 298 -22.27 4.20 4.45
CA LEU A 298 -22.96 4.65 5.65
C LEU A 298 -22.78 6.15 5.80
N LEU A 299 -23.83 6.91 5.47
CA LEU A 299 -23.84 8.36 5.56
C LEU A 299 -24.52 8.79 6.86
N ASP A 300 -23.84 9.65 7.63
CA ASP A 300 -24.40 10.36 8.77
C ASP A 300 -24.72 11.81 8.36
N PRO A 301 -26.01 12.18 8.19
CA PRO A 301 -26.39 13.54 7.78
C PRO A 301 -26.04 14.62 8.80
N ASP A 302 -25.68 14.25 10.03
CA ASP A 302 -25.22 15.19 11.05
C ASP A 302 -23.68 15.30 11.09
N ARG A 303 -22.96 14.49 10.30
CA ARG A 303 -21.50 14.62 10.04
C ARG A 303 -21.16 15.40 8.79
N SER A 304 -22.08 15.54 7.84
CA SER A 304 -21.86 16.26 6.56
C SER A 304 -21.52 17.77 6.72
N GLY A 305 -21.50 18.29 7.96
CA GLY A 305 -21.05 19.64 8.28
C GLY A 305 -19.55 19.82 8.51
N GLU A 306 -18.74 18.76 8.41
CA GLU A 306 -17.27 18.83 8.54
C GLU A 306 -16.56 18.88 7.17
N LEU A 307 -17.15 19.55 6.17
CA LEU A 307 -16.34 19.96 5.02
C LEU A 307 -15.29 20.94 5.53
N SER A 308 -14.02 20.52 5.49
CA SER A 308 -12.95 21.27 6.13
C SER A 308 -12.91 22.71 5.59
N GLU A 309 -13.01 23.68 6.50
CA GLU A 309 -12.83 25.12 6.21
C GLU A 309 -11.56 25.34 5.38
N SER A 310 -10.49 24.59 5.69
CA SER A 310 -9.22 24.67 4.96
C SER A 310 -9.31 24.16 3.52
N VAL A 311 -10.10 23.12 3.25
CA VAL A 311 -10.28 22.55 1.91
C VAL A 311 -11.04 23.55 1.03
N MET A 312 -12.16 24.09 1.53
CA MET A 312 -12.92 25.12 0.81
C MET A 312 -12.10 26.38 0.58
N THR A 313 -11.30 26.78 1.57
CA THR A 313 -10.40 27.92 1.47
C THR A 313 -9.39 27.75 0.35
N ASN A 314 -8.75 26.59 0.27
CA ASN A 314 -7.74 26.32 -0.74
C ASN A 314 -8.34 26.14 -2.15
N LEU A 315 -9.48 25.46 -2.27
CA LEU A 315 -10.11 25.19 -3.58
C LEU A 315 -10.58 26.47 -4.27
N PHE A 316 -11.12 27.43 -3.52
CA PHE A 316 -11.73 28.64 -4.08
C PHE A 316 -10.93 29.92 -3.80
N GLY A 317 -9.71 29.81 -3.25
CA GLY A 317 -8.89 30.98 -2.91
C GLY A 317 -9.57 31.92 -1.90
N LEU A 318 -10.29 31.34 -0.93
CA LEU A 318 -11.03 32.10 0.07
C LEU A 318 -10.09 32.62 1.15
N THR A 319 -10.56 33.60 1.92
CA THR A 319 -9.99 33.92 3.23
C THR A 319 -10.51 32.92 4.28
N PRO A 320 -9.87 32.77 5.45
CA PRO A 320 -10.39 31.91 6.52
C PRO A 320 -11.83 32.27 6.92
N ALA A 321 -12.17 33.56 6.98
CA ALA A 321 -13.53 34.01 7.30
C ALA A 321 -14.57 33.59 6.23
N GLU A 322 -14.21 33.69 4.95
CA GLU A 322 -15.04 33.26 3.83
C GLU A 322 -15.19 31.74 3.78
N GLY A 323 -14.11 30.98 3.99
CA GLY A 323 -14.13 29.53 4.10
C GLY A 323 -15.04 29.05 5.22
N ARG A 324 -15.01 29.71 6.37
CA ARG A 324 -15.90 29.44 7.51
C ARG A 324 -17.35 29.73 7.20
N LEU A 325 -17.62 30.84 6.51
CA LEU A 325 -18.97 31.18 6.08
C LEU A 325 -19.50 30.14 5.08
N MET A 326 -18.70 29.78 4.08
CA MET A 326 -19.07 28.79 3.06
C MET A 326 -19.37 27.41 3.69
N SER A 327 -18.49 26.89 4.56
CA SER A 327 -18.71 25.59 5.22
C SER A 327 -19.99 25.57 6.08
N THR A 328 -20.26 26.68 6.78
CA THR A 328 -21.45 26.83 7.61
C THR A 328 -22.74 26.92 6.77
N LEU A 329 -22.69 27.62 5.63
CA LEU A 329 -23.83 27.70 4.70
C LEU A 329 -24.12 26.37 4.00
N VAL A 330 -23.08 25.63 3.60
CA VAL A 330 -23.22 24.29 3.02
C VAL A 330 -23.84 23.30 4.01
N SER A 331 -23.58 23.51 5.31
CA SER A 331 -24.22 22.75 6.40
C SER A 331 -25.71 23.10 6.61
N GLY A 332 -26.29 23.99 5.80
CA GLY A 332 -27.70 24.37 5.84
C GLY A 332 -28.05 25.41 6.91
N VAL A 333 -27.06 26.11 7.48
CA VAL A 333 -27.27 27.16 8.48
C VAL A 333 -27.68 28.47 7.78
N SER A 334 -28.61 29.22 8.38
CA SER A 334 -29.06 30.51 7.82
C SER A 334 -28.05 31.64 8.10
N LEU A 335 -28.04 32.67 7.26
CA LEU A 335 -27.14 33.83 7.41
C LEU A 335 -27.26 34.52 8.77
N LYS A 336 -28.48 34.58 9.33
CA LYS A 336 -28.73 35.15 10.65
C LYS A 336 -28.01 34.36 11.75
N VAL A 337 -28.13 33.04 11.73
CA VAL A 337 -27.45 32.17 12.70
C VAL A 337 -25.93 32.21 12.49
N CYS A 338 -25.45 32.37 11.25
CA CYS A 338 -24.03 32.62 10.99
C CYS A 338 -23.55 33.91 11.67
N ALA A 339 -24.29 35.01 11.55
CA ALA A 339 -23.95 36.29 12.18
C ALA A 339 -23.85 36.16 13.72
N GLU A 340 -24.82 35.49 14.33
CA GLU A 340 -24.83 35.18 15.76
C GLU A 340 -23.62 34.33 16.17
N ARG A 341 -23.36 33.23 15.45
CA ARG A 341 -22.23 32.31 15.73
C ARG A 341 -20.87 32.98 15.59
N PHE A 342 -20.72 33.83 14.58
CA PHE A 342 -19.45 34.51 14.30
C PHE A 342 -19.29 35.80 15.13
N LYS A 343 -20.31 36.20 15.90
CA LYS A 343 -20.34 37.44 16.69
C LYS A 343 -20.09 38.68 15.82
N VAL A 344 -20.71 38.73 14.65
CA VAL A 344 -20.65 39.86 13.71
C VAL A 344 -22.05 40.29 13.29
N SER A 345 -22.18 41.44 12.62
CA SER A 345 -23.48 41.89 12.12
C SER A 345 -23.94 41.07 10.91
N GLU A 346 -25.25 40.95 10.70
CA GLU A 346 -25.81 40.36 9.47
C GLU A 346 -25.31 41.08 8.21
N HIS A 347 -25.07 42.40 8.30
CA HIS A 347 -24.50 43.19 7.21
C HIS A 347 -23.09 42.68 6.85
N THR A 348 -22.24 42.42 7.83
CA THR A 348 -20.89 41.85 7.63
C THR A 348 -20.96 40.49 6.94
N VAL A 349 -21.87 39.61 7.36
CA VAL A 349 -22.06 38.29 6.72
C VAL A 349 -22.52 38.43 5.28
N ARG A 350 -23.45 39.36 4.99
CA ARG A 350 -23.90 39.63 3.60
C ARG A 350 -22.78 40.18 2.72
N THR A 351 -21.90 41.01 3.26
CA THR A 351 -20.72 41.51 2.53
C THR A 351 -19.76 40.37 2.22
N GLN A 352 -19.46 39.50 3.18
CA GLN A 352 -18.65 38.29 2.95
C GLN A 352 -19.29 37.34 1.92
N LEU A 353 -20.62 37.17 1.96
CA LEU A 353 -21.36 36.37 0.97
C LEU A 353 -21.23 36.94 -0.45
N LYS A 354 -21.24 38.27 -0.60
CA LYS A 354 -21.02 38.91 -1.90
C LYS A 354 -19.63 38.64 -2.45
N THR A 355 -18.60 38.67 -1.60
CA THR A 355 -17.24 38.31 -2.01
C THR A 355 -17.13 36.83 -2.36
N LEU A 356 -17.80 35.95 -1.60
CA LEU A 356 -17.89 34.51 -1.93
C LEU A 356 -18.50 34.29 -3.31
N PHE A 357 -19.61 34.95 -3.63
CA PHE A 357 -20.23 34.89 -4.96
C PHE A 357 -19.26 35.26 -6.09
N GLN A 358 -18.48 36.33 -5.90
CA GLN A 358 -17.45 36.73 -6.88
C GLN A 358 -16.33 35.70 -7.02
N LYS A 359 -15.82 35.14 -5.91
CA LYS A 359 -14.72 34.17 -5.93
C LYS A 359 -15.13 32.78 -6.43
N THR A 360 -16.42 32.45 -6.36
CA THR A 360 -16.94 31.13 -6.73
C THR A 360 -17.74 31.14 -8.03
N ASP A 361 -17.84 32.29 -8.69
CA ASP A 361 -18.68 32.49 -9.88
C ASP A 361 -20.13 32.02 -9.67
N THR A 362 -20.70 32.35 -8.50
CA THR A 362 -22.09 32.03 -8.16
C THR A 362 -22.88 33.29 -7.85
N ASN A 363 -24.20 33.25 -8.09
CA ASN A 363 -25.06 34.42 -7.94
C ASN A 363 -26.21 34.21 -6.93
N ARG A 364 -26.36 32.99 -6.39
CA ARG A 364 -27.40 32.64 -5.41
C ARG A 364 -26.81 31.75 -4.34
N GLN A 365 -27.30 31.88 -3.12
CA GLN A 365 -26.89 31.03 -2.01
C GLN A 365 -27.11 29.55 -2.33
N SER A 366 -28.20 29.19 -3.01
CA SER A 366 -28.46 27.81 -3.46
C SER A 366 -27.42 27.30 -4.44
N ASP A 367 -26.90 28.16 -5.32
CA ASP A 367 -25.85 27.79 -6.28
C ASP A 367 -24.50 27.61 -5.58
N LEU A 368 -24.17 28.49 -4.62
CA LEU A 368 -23.00 28.36 -3.76
C LEU A 368 -23.05 27.09 -2.91
N VAL A 369 -24.21 26.77 -2.34
CA VAL A 369 -24.41 25.53 -1.56
C VAL A 369 -24.28 24.32 -2.47
N ARG A 370 -24.87 24.32 -3.67
CA ARG A 370 -24.70 23.23 -4.65
C ARG A 370 -23.24 23.06 -5.05
N LEU A 371 -22.52 24.15 -5.32
CA LEU A 371 -21.10 24.11 -5.64
C LEU A 371 -20.27 23.58 -4.46
N GLY A 372 -20.54 24.02 -3.24
CA GLY A 372 -19.87 23.53 -2.05
C GLY A 372 -20.16 22.06 -1.76
N LEU A 373 -21.39 21.58 -2.00
CA LEU A 373 -21.75 20.17 -1.91
C LEU A 373 -21.09 19.34 -3.02
N ALA A 374 -21.00 19.85 -4.25
CA ALA A 374 -20.32 19.18 -5.35
C ALA A 374 -18.80 19.14 -5.16
N ALA A 375 -18.19 20.24 -4.69
CA ALA A 375 -16.77 20.32 -4.37
C ALA A 375 -16.41 19.48 -3.14
N GLY A 376 -17.30 19.43 -2.14
CA GLY A 376 -17.22 18.43 -1.06
C GLY A 376 -17.40 17.01 -1.59
N GLY A 377 -18.27 16.84 -2.59
CA GLY A 377 -18.50 15.64 -3.39
C GLY A 377 -17.24 15.08 -4.03
N PHE A 378 -16.37 15.93 -4.59
CA PHE A 378 -15.08 15.52 -5.14
C PHE A 378 -14.08 14.99 -4.09
N PHE A 379 -14.27 15.29 -2.80
CA PHE A 379 -13.55 14.65 -1.68
C PHE A 379 -14.37 13.53 -1.02
N LEU A 380 -15.59 13.30 -1.50
CA LEU A 380 -16.45 12.15 -1.21
C LEU A 380 -16.27 11.05 -2.29
N ASP A 381 -15.76 11.39 -3.48
CA ASP A 381 -15.54 10.48 -4.63
C ASP A 381 -14.05 10.41 -5.09
N GLY A 382 -13.10 10.87 -4.27
CA GLY A 382 -11.66 10.91 -4.59
C GLY A 382 -10.78 10.13 -3.65
#